data_AF-A0A9W8WXX9-F1
#
_entry.id   AF-A0A9W8WXX9-F1
#
_cell.length_a   1.000
_cell.length_b   1.000
_cell.length_c   1.000
_cell.angle_alpha   90.00
_cell.angle_beta   90.00
_cell.angle_gamma   90.00
#
_symmetry.space_group_name_H-M   'P 1'
#
loop_
_entity.id
_entity.type
_entity.pdbx_description
1 polymer ?
#
loop_
_entity_poly.entity_id
_entity_poly.type
_entity_poly.pdbx_seq_one_letter_code
_entity_poly.pdbx_strand_id
1 'polypeptide(L)'
;MRNGLSASAAAAPNGDIIEEDFNESSEFVQVYVGPEIDPMTDPSVDPQRRRYKLQLLKHHIWDRTYFRDALSGRNYFEPIGENTWELIHPRLGDISPEDFRMVAEFLSDGSFGIRDPETEEQVAEAFAECMSAWKTAELLSMDDLLEHIVEKVRSTRPWWDLFNVMLFVCFIYDNEVPLEAHNDFKNLLSDFIAEHYDIYIEDDVLRAEFMTRFKELPELKRDVLKKIVEQSEQRLGLQEQEEVAQDEYEHDNMDLYS
;
A
#
# COMPACT_ATOMS: atom_id res chain seq x y z
N MET A 1 48.35 57.32 -7.15
CA MET A 1 47.08 57.36 -7.91
C MET A 1 46.67 55.92 -8.19
N ARG A 2 45.72 55.36 -7.43
CA ARG A 2 45.14 54.02 -7.63
C ARG A 2 43.67 54.24 -7.97
N ASN A 3 43.29 54.02 -9.23
CA ASN A 3 41.90 54.02 -9.67
C ASN A 3 41.31 52.63 -9.43
N GLY A 4 40.40 52.52 -8.46
CA GLY A 4 39.55 51.36 -8.27
C GLY A 4 38.31 51.48 -9.17
N LEU A 5 38.21 50.59 -10.15
CA LEU A 5 37.00 50.40 -10.95
C LEU A 5 35.97 49.64 -10.12
N SER A 6 34.87 50.30 -9.79
CA SER A 6 33.70 49.70 -9.15
C SER A 6 32.90 48.95 -10.23
N ALA A 7 32.77 47.63 -10.10
CA ALA A 7 31.89 46.83 -10.94
C ALA A 7 30.46 46.98 -10.42
N SER A 8 29.58 47.53 -11.27
CA SER A 8 28.14 47.58 -11.05
C SER A 8 27.57 46.16 -11.20
N ALA A 9 27.07 45.60 -10.11
CA ALA A 9 26.33 44.33 -10.11
C ALA A 9 24.98 44.53 -10.80
N ALA A 10 24.72 43.73 -11.83
CA ALA A 10 23.40 43.63 -12.46
C ALA A 10 22.40 43.07 -11.45
N ALA A 11 21.26 43.74 -11.30
CA ALA A 11 20.14 43.28 -10.49
C ALA A 11 19.63 41.94 -11.04
N ALA A 12 19.40 40.98 -10.15
CA ALA A 12 18.75 39.72 -10.48
C ALA A 12 17.34 39.97 -11.05
N PRO A 13 16.89 39.22 -12.07
CA PRO A 13 15.55 39.37 -12.59
C PRO A 13 14.55 39.03 -11.49
N ASN A 14 13.64 39.97 -11.22
CA ASN A 14 12.50 39.75 -10.34
C ASN A 14 11.72 38.55 -10.88
N GLY A 15 11.49 37.56 -10.02
CA GLY A 15 10.70 36.38 -10.37
C GLY A 15 9.32 36.81 -10.84
N ASP A 16 9.02 36.49 -12.09
CA ASP A 16 7.66 36.49 -12.61
C ASP A 16 6.83 35.57 -11.71
N ILE A 17 5.93 36.18 -10.93
CA ILE A 17 4.86 35.46 -10.27
C ILE A 17 3.89 35.11 -11.40
N ILE A 18 3.92 33.86 -11.84
CA ILE A 18 2.95 33.33 -12.79
C ILE A 18 1.62 33.21 -12.02
N GLU A 19 0.82 34.27 -12.05
CA GLU A 19 -0.60 34.27 -11.65
C GLU A 19 -1.46 33.66 -12.79
N GLU A 20 -1.05 32.54 -13.38
CA GLU A 20 -1.94 31.80 -14.27
C GLU A 20 -2.93 31.01 -13.41
N ASP A 21 -4.22 31.20 -13.67
CA ASP A 21 -5.30 30.48 -13.03
C ASP A 21 -5.20 29.00 -13.44
N PHE A 22 -4.55 28.19 -12.59
CA PHE A 22 -4.30 26.76 -12.81
C PHE A 22 -5.57 25.95 -13.08
N ASN A 23 -6.75 26.55 -12.92
CA ASN A 23 -8.04 25.94 -13.20
C ASN A 23 -8.30 25.66 -14.69
N GLU A 24 -7.58 26.29 -15.63
CA GLU A 24 -7.82 26.12 -17.08
C GLU A 24 -6.74 25.30 -17.82
N SER A 25 -5.76 24.74 -17.11
CA SER A 25 -4.67 24.00 -17.77
C SER A 25 -5.13 22.63 -18.29
N SER A 26 -4.72 22.31 -19.53
CA SER A 26 -4.99 21.02 -20.18
C SER A 26 -4.19 19.84 -19.62
N GLU A 27 -3.24 20.13 -18.73
CA GLU A 27 -2.30 19.17 -18.18
C GLU A 27 -2.82 18.51 -16.92
N PHE A 28 -3.95 18.96 -16.37
CA PHE A 28 -4.49 18.46 -15.12
C PHE A 28 -5.85 17.78 -15.29
N VAL A 29 -6.12 16.88 -14.35
CA VAL A 29 -7.42 16.25 -14.15
C VAL A 29 -7.90 16.61 -12.74
N GLN A 30 -9.13 17.10 -12.65
CA GLN A 30 -9.80 17.38 -11.40
C GLN A 30 -10.46 16.10 -10.87
N VAL A 31 -10.28 15.83 -9.58
CA VAL A 31 -10.87 14.67 -8.90
C VAL A 31 -11.65 15.17 -7.70
N TYR A 32 -12.92 14.77 -7.61
CA TYR A 32 -13.82 15.17 -6.52
C TYR A 32 -14.12 13.97 -5.63
N VAL A 33 -13.59 13.99 -4.40
CA VAL A 33 -13.65 12.86 -3.45
C VAL A 33 -14.44 13.20 -2.19
N GLY A 34 -14.92 12.16 -1.52
CA GLY A 34 -15.66 12.26 -0.28
C GLY A 34 -17.17 12.45 -0.47
N PRO A 35 -17.92 12.32 0.64
CA PRO A 35 -19.36 12.54 0.63
C PRO A 35 -19.67 14.01 0.30
N GLU A 36 -20.92 14.27 -0.07
CA GLU A 36 -21.38 15.65 -0.25
C GLU A 36 -21.41 16.39 1.10
N ILE A 37 -20.73 17.54 1.15
CA ILE A 37 -20.58 18.39 2.33
C ILE A 37 -21.13 19.78 2.02
N ASP A 38 -21.57 20.51 3.05
CA ASP A 38 -21.93 21.92 2.89
C ASP A 38 -20.65 22.77 2.70
N PRO A 39 -20.48 23.49 1.59
CA PRO A 39 -19.30 24.34 1.38
C PRO A 39 -19.07 25.40 2.47
N MET A 40 -20.09 25.71 3.28
CA MET A 40 -19.96 26.63 4.41
C MET A 40 -19.18 26.04 5.60
N THR A 41 -19.08 24.71 5.69
CA THR A 41 -18.39 24.05 6.82
C THR A 41 -16.88 23.96 6.63
N ASP A 42 -16.41 23.91 5.38
CA ASP A 42 -14.99 23.73 5.06
C ASP A 42 -14.65 24.46 3.75
N PRO A 43 -13.73 25.45 3.77
CA PRO A 43 -13.37 26.23 2.59
C PRO A 43 -12.62 25.43 1.51
N SER A 44 -12.17 24.21 1.81
CA SER A 44 -11.52 23.32 0.83
C SER A 44 -12.51 22.50 -0.01
N VAL A 45 -13.81 22.58 0.31
CA VAL A 45 -14.89 21.94 -0.44
C VAL A 45 -15.28 22.80 -1.64
N ASP A 46 -15.34 22.18 -2.81
CA ASP A 46 -15.79 22.84 -4.04
C ASP A 46 -17.28 23.23 -3.92
N PRO A 47 -17.65 24.50 -4.17
CA PRO A 47 -19.02 24.96 -3.95
C PRO A 47 -20.04 24.38 -4.93
N GLN A 48 -19.61 23.93 -6.12
CA GLN A 48 -20.50 23.37 -7.14
C GLN A 48 -20.70 21.88 -6.95
N ARG A 49 -19.60 21.15 -6.73
CA ARG A 49 -19.60 19.69 -6.55
C ARG A 49 -19.84 19.25 -5.12
N ARG A 50 -19.71 20.16 -4.15
CA ARG A 50 -19.90 19.91 -2.71
C ARG A 50 -19.00 18.81 -2.17
N ARG A 51 -17.81 18.66 -2.75
CA ARG A 51 -16.82 17.62 -2.42
C ARG A 51 -15.41 18.22 -2.38
N TYR A 52 -14.47 17.49 -1.80
CA TYR A 52 -13.08 17.91 -1.79
C TYR A 52 -12.49 17.79 -3.20
N LYS A 53 -11.85 18.86 -3.67
CA LYS A 53 -11.22 18.94 -4.99
C LYS A 53 -9.73 18.63 -4.89
N LEU A 54 -9.27 17.64 -5.65
CA LEU A 54 -7.86 17.37 -5.90
C LEU A 54 -7.53 17.61 -7.37
N GLN A 55 -6.26 17.91 -7.65
CA GLN A 55 -5.74 18.05 -9.00
C GLN A 55 -4.58 17.08 -9.20
N LEU A 56 -4.69 16.24 -10.23
CA LEU A 56 -3.65 15.30 -10.63
C LEU A 56 -3.13 15.64 -12.01
N LEU A 57 -1.86 15.35 -12.28
CA LEU A 57 -1.31 15.49 -13.62
C LEU A 57 -1.94 14.45 -14.55
N LYS A 58 -2.45 14.90 -15.69
CA LYS A 58 -3.15 14.06 -16.66
C LYS A 58 -2.29 12.89 -17.11
N HIS A 59 -1.03 13.12 -17.46
CA HIS A 59 -0.14 12.08 -17.97
C HIS A 59 0.15 10.95 -16.96
N HIS A 60 -0.04 11.18 -15.67
CA HIS A 60 0.12 10.16 -14.62
C HIS A 60 -1.04 9.16 -14.56
N ILE A 61 -2.25 9.59 -14.96
CA ILE A 61 -3.48 8.82 -14.79
C ILE A 61 -4.15 8.43 -16.10
N TRP A 62 -3.82 9.12 -17.20
CA TRP A 62 -4.51 9.00 -18.48
C TRP A 62 -4.37 7.63 -19.13
N ASP A 63 -3.28 6.91 -18.87
CA ASP A 63 -2.99 5.62 -19.48
C ASP A 63 -3.34 4.43 -18.56
N ARG A 64 -3.91 4.70 -17.38
CA ARG A 64 -4.33 3.64 -16.44
C ARG A 64 -5.62 2.99 -16.93
N THR A 65 -5.57 1.67 -17.15
CA THR A 65 -6.65 0.88 -17.75
C THR A 65 -7.92 0.87 -16.90
N TYR A 66 -7.81 0.87 -15.57
CA TYR A 66 -8.95 0.93 -14.66
C TYR A 66 -9.74 2.24 -14.74
N PHE A 67 -9.15 3.32 -15.29
CA PHE A 67 -9.89 4.55 -15.57
C PHE A 67 -10.45 4.64 -17.00
N ARG A 68 -9.97 3.77 -17.89
CA ARG A 68 -10.29 3.74 -19.32
C ARG A 68 -10.38 2.31 -19.81
N ASP A 69 -11.33 1.57 -19.27
CA ASP A 69 -11.54 0.19 -19.68
C ASP A 69 -12.27 0.18 -21.04
N ALA A 70 -11.49 0.00 -22.10
CA ALA A 70 -12.00 -0.11 -23.46
C ALA A 70 -12.87 -1.35 -23.68
N LEU A 71 -12.67 -2.42 -22.90
CA LEU A 71 -13.43 -3.67 -23.02
C LEU A 71 -14.83 -3.54 -22.43
N SER A 72 -14.96 -2.89 -21.27
CA SER A 72 -16.28 -2.56 -20.71
C SER A 72 -16.88 -1.27 -21.30
N GLY A 73 -16.11 -0.53 -22.11
CA GLY A 73 -16.51 0.77 -22.65
C GLY A 73 -16.60 1.87 -21.58
N ARG A 74 -16.05 1.65 -20.39
CA ARG A 74 -16.05 2.62 -19.31
C ARG A 74 -14.87 3.57 -19.47
N ASN A 75 -15.18 4.84 -19.67
CA ASN A 75 -14.21 5.92 -19.56
C ASN A 75 -14.70 6.85 -18.46
N TYR A 76 -13.92 6.97 -17.40
CA TYR A 76 -14.26 7.84 -16.27
C TYR A 76 -13.72 9.27 -16.45
N PHE A 77 -13.06 9.59 -17.57
CA PHE A 77 -12.63 10.95 -17.86
C PHE A 77 -13.67 11.71 -18.69
N GLU A 78 -14.20 12.80 -18.14
CA GLU A 78 -15.09 13.73 -18.83
C GLU A 78 -14.41 15.10 -19.03
N PRO A 79 -14.54 15.74 -20.21
CA PRO A 79 -14.01 17.08 -20.41
C PRO A 79 -14.87 18.11 -19.66
N ILE A 80 -14.22 19.00 -18.92
CA ILE A 80 -14.83 20.14 -18.24
C ILE A 80 -14.22 21.44 -18.77
N GLY A 81 -15.03 22.23 -19.49
CA GLY A 81 -14.54 23.45 -20.16
C GLY A 81 -13.74 23.16 -21.43
N GLU A 82 -12.83 24.07 -21.79
CA GLU A 82 -12.08 23.99 -23.04
C GLU A 82 -10.88 23.03 -22.97
N ASN A 83 -10.27 22.88 -21.79
CA ASN A 83 -8.98 22.20 -21.64
C ASN A 83 -8.90 21.23 -20.46
N THR A 84 -9.74 21.36 -19.45
CA THR A 84 -9.62 20.56 -18.22
C THR A 84 -10.43 19.26 -18.33
N TRP A 85 -10.00 18.24 -17.58
CA TRP A 85 -10.68 16.95 -17.49
C TRP A 85 -11.09 16.68 -16.06
N GLU A 86 -12.16 15.91 -15.87
CA GLU A 86 -12.65 15.45 -14.58
C GLU A 86 -12.62 13.93 -14.55
N LEU A 87 -12.15 13.34 -13.44
CA LEU A 87 -12.28 11.92 -13.17
C LEU A 87 -13.58 11.66 -12.40
N ILE A 88 -14.55 11.06 -13.08
CA ILE A 88 -15.88 10.74 -12.56
C ILE A 88 -15.98 9.23 -12.33
N HIS A 89 -15.52 8.76 -11.18
CA HIS A 89 -15.70 7.37 -10.76
C HIS A 89 -16.81 7.26 -9.69
N PRO A 90 -17.79 6.33 -9.83
CA PRO A 90 -18.94 6.24 -8.93
C PRO A 90 -18.59 6.10 -7.45
N ARG A 91 -17.44 5.47 -7.15
CA ARG A 91 -16.96 5.23 -5.78
C ARG A 91 -16.18 6.38 -5.16
N LEU A 92 -15.85 7.46 -5.88
CA LEU A 92 -15.10 8.59 -5.29
C LEU A 92 -15.86 9.27 -4.16
N GLY A 93 -17.20 9.21 -4.18
CA GLY A 93 -18.03 9.71 -3.09
C GLY A 93 -17.94 8.90 -1.80
N ASP A 94 -17.51 7.63 -1.90
CA ASP A 94 -17.38 6.70 -0.77
C ASP A 94 -15.98 6.77 -0.12
N ILE A 95 -15.04 7.48 -0.74
CA ILE A 95 -13.63 7.54 -0.35
C ILE A 95 -13.35 8.87 0.35
N SER A 96 -12.77 8.82 1.56
CA SER A 96 -12.40 10.04 2.25
C SER A 96 -11.22 10.75 1.54
N PRO A 97 -11.09 12.09 1.64
CA PRO A 97 -9.96 12.79 1.05
C PRO A 97 -8.61 12.30 1.59
N GLU A 98 -8.60 11.86 2.85
CA GLU A 98 -7.42 11.32 3.52
C GLU A 98 -6.97 10.01 2.90
N ASP A 99 -7.90 9.06 2.74
CA ASP A 99 -7.61 7.77 2.13
C ASP A 99 -7.24 7.91 0.65
N PHE A 100 -7.86 8.87 -0.06
CA PHE A 100 -7.53 9.16 -1.45
C PHE A 100 -6.14 9.79 -1.61
N ARG A 101 -5.58 10.42 -0.56
CA ARG A 101 -4.24 11.04 -0.64
C ARG A 101 -3.16 10.03 -1.02
N MET A 102 -3.20 8.84 -0.42
CA MET A 102 -2.24 7.77 -0.71
C MET A 102 -2.35 7.30 -2.17
N VAL A 103 -3.58 7.22 -2.69
CA VAL A 103 -3.82 6.91 -4.09
C VAL A 103 -3.30 8.01 -5.01
N ALA A 104 -3.52 9.28 -4.65
CA ALA A 104 -3.05 10.43 -5.41
C ALA A 104 -1.51 10.48 -5.49
N GLU A 105 -0.82 10.18 -4.39
CA GLU A 105 0.64 10.04 -4.35
C GLU A 105 1.10 8.91 -5.29
N PHE A 106 0.52 7.72 -5.15
CA PHE A 106 0.86 6.56 -5.99
C PHE A 106 0.65 6.83 -7.47
N LEU A 107 -0.47 7.44 -7.83
CA LEU A 107 -0.73 7.82 -9.20
C LEU A 107 0.35 8.78 -9.71
N SER A 108 0.85 9.67 -8.86
CA SER A 108 1.79 10.71 -9.24
C SER A 108 3.23 10.22 -9.41
N ASP A 109 3.72 9.36 -8.52
CA ASP A 109 5.14 8.96 -8.53
C ASP A 109 5.38 7.44 -8.46
N GLY A 110 4.31 6.64 -8.44
CA GLY A 110 4.38 5.18 -8.34
C GLY A 110 4.63 4.66 -6.92
N SER A 111 4.56 5.52 -5.90
CA SER A 111 4.70 5.16 -4.49
C SER A 111 3.81 6.04 -3.60
N PHE A 112 3.67 5.73 -2.31
CA PHE A 112 2.88 6.56 -1.39
C PHE A 112 3.40 6.44 0.03
N GLY A 113 3.13 7.44 0.86
CA GLY A 113 3.41 7.42 2.29
C GLY A 113 4.88 7.18 2.64
N ILE A 114 5.13 6.51 3.77
CA ILE A 114 6.48 6.16 4.25
C ILE A 114 7.09 5.07 3.35
N ARG A 115 8.22 5.37 2.72
CA ARG A 115 8.91 4.46 1.78
C ARG A 115 9.87 3.49 2.48
N ASP A 116 10.68 4.04 3.37
CA ASP A 116 11.76 3.33 4.05
C ASP A 116 11.60 3.52 5.57
N PRO A 117 10.69 2.75 6.22
CA PRO A 117 10.50 2.87 7.66
C PRO A 117 11.72 2.33 8.42
N GLU A 118 12.30 3.15 9.30
CA GLU A 118 13.48 2.81 10.09
C GLU A 118 13.15 2.44 11.54
N THR A 119 12.00 2.90 12.06
CA THR A 119 11.56 2.65 13.44
C THR A 119 10.31 1.79 13.49
N GLU A 120 10.05 1.17 14.64
CA GLU A 120 8.83 0.39 14.90
C GLU A 120 7.56 1.22 14.64
N GLU A 121 7.55 2.48 15.09
CA GLU A 121 6.44 3.40 14.87
C GLU A 121 6.23 3.71 13.39
N GLN A 122 7.32 3.91 12.64
CA GLN A 122 7.24 4.13 11.19
C GLN A 122 6.78 2.88 10.44
N VAL A 123 7.16 1.68 10.89
CA VAL A 123 6.65 0.42 10.32
C VAL A 123 5.15 0.29 10.57
N ALA A 124 4.69 0.61 11.79
CA ALA A 124 3.26 0.58 12.12
C ALA A 124 2.47 1.62 11.31
N GLU A 125 3.00 2.82 11.14
CA GLU A 125 2.39 3.88 10.32
C GLU A 125 2.35 3.49 8.84
N ALA A 126 3.46 3.01 8.27
CA ALA A 126 3.51 2.52 6.89
C ALA A 126 2.51 1.38 6.65
N PHE A 127 2.32 0.50 7.63
CA PHE A 127 1.33 -0.57 7.57
C PHE A 127 -0.09 -0.02 7.58
N ALA A 128 -0.40 0.97 8.44
CA ALA A 128 -1.70 1.63 8.47
C ALA A 128 -2.01 2.38 7.16
N GLU A 129 -1.03 3.05 6.57
CA GLU A 129 -1.12 3.66 5.24
C GLU A 129 -1.46 2.62 4.17
N CYS A 130 -0.81 1.45 4.20
CA CYS A 130 -1.08 0.35 3.29
C CYS A 130 -2.52 -0.18 3.43
N MET A 131 -3.04 -0.26 4.65
CA MET A 131 -4.44 -0.66 4.90
C MET A 131 -5.44 0.34 4.34
N SER A 132 -5.23 1.64 4.57
CA SER A 132 -6.07 2.71 4.01
C SER A 132 -6.02 2.73 2.48
N ALA A 133 -4.81 2.64 1.91
CA ALA A 133 -4.61 2.59 0.47
C ALA A 133 -5.26 1.36 -0.17
N TRP A 134 -5.18 0.18 0.47
CA TRP A 134 -5.76 -1.07 -0.04
C TRP A 134 -7.26 -0.94 -0.28
N LYS A 135 -8.00 -0.48 0.74
CA LYS A 135 -9.45 -0.31 0.65
C LYS A 135 -9.83 0.65 -0.49
N THR A 136 -9.07 1.71 -0.67
CA THR A 136 -9.30 2.69 -1.74
C THR A 136 -8.97 2.11 -3.11
N ALA A 137 -7.87 1.36 -3.22
CA ALA A 137 -7.46 0.68 -4.43
C ALA A 137 -8.50 -0.36 -4.87
N GLU A 138 -9.06 -1.16 -3.96
CA GLU A 138 -10.16 -2.09 -4.25
C GLU A 138 -11.40 -1.36 -4.81
N LEU A 139 -11.81 -0.27 -4.15
CA LEU A 139 -12.97 0.52 -4.58
C LEU A 139 -12.82 1.12 -5.99
N LEU A 140 -11.58 1.43 -6.38
CA LEU A 140 -11.24 1.99 -7.68
C LEU A 140 -10.73 0.93 -8.68
N SER A 141 -10.66 -0.33 -8.27
CA SER A 141 -10.13 -1.45 -9.06
C SER A 141 -8.71 -1.19 -9.58
N MET A 142 -7.84 -0.65 -8.71
CA MET A 142 -6.46 -0.33 -9.02
C MET A 142 -5.53 -1.51 -8.74
N ASP A 143 -5.53 -2.50 -9.64
CA ASP A 143 -4.78 -3.74 -9.47
C ASP A 143 -3.27 -3.50 -9.26
N ASP A 144 -2.69 -2.51 -9.96
CA ASP A 144 -1.27 -2.13 -9.84
C ASP A 144 -0.91 -1.57 -8.46
N LEU A 145 -1.82 -0.80 -7.85
CA LEU A 145 -1.64 -0.32 -6.48
C LEU A 145 -1.80 -1.47 -5.47
N LEU A 146 -2.73 -2.40 -5.68
CA LEU A 146 -2.86 -3.58 -4.82
C LEU A 146 -1.58 -4.41 -4.81
N GLU A 147 -1.01 -4.69 -6.00
CA GLU A 147 0.29 -5.36 -6.13
C GLU A 147 1.43 -4.59 -5.42
N HIS A 148 1.48 -3.27 -5.62
CA HIS A 148 2.47 -2.42 -4.95
C HIS A 148 2.35 -2.47 -3.42
N ILE A 149 1.12 -2.50 -2.90
CA ILE A 149 0.87 -2.62 -1.46
C ILE A 149 1.40 -3.95 -0.92
N VAL A 150 1.16 -5.06 -1.63
CA VAL A 150 1.70 -6.38 -1.21
C VAL A 150 3.21 -6.34 -1.14
N GLU A 151 3.88 -5.77 -2.14
CA GLU A 151 5.33 -5.67 -2.15
C GLU A 151 5.85 -4.73 -1.05
N LYS A 152 5.20 -3.58 -0.85
CA LYS A 152 5.55 -2.63 0.20
C LYS A 152 5.42 -3.26 1.59
N VAL A 153 4.34 -3.98 1.85
CA VAL A 153 4.12 -4.69 3.14
C VAL A 153 5.12 -5.84 3.32
N ARG A 154 5.52 -6.50 2.23
CA ARG A 154 6.59 -7.51 2.26
C ARG A 154 7.94 -6.88 2.61
N SER A 155 8.26 -5.70 2.08
CA SER A 155 9.53 -5.02 2.32
C SER A 155 9.62 -4.34 3.71
N THR A 156 8.49 -4.09 4.38
CA THR A 156 8.46 -3.49 5.73
C THR A 156 8.72 -4.49 6.87
N ARG A 157 9.10 -5.74 6.57
CA ARG A 157 9.42 -6.74 7.59
C ARG A 157 10.68 -6.34 8.40
N PRO A 158 10.76 -6.66 9.70
CA PRO A 158 9.78 -7.42 10.49
C PRO A 158 8.55 -6.58 10.89
N TRP A 159 7.40 -7.24 11.02
CA TRP A 159 6.19 -6.60 11.53
C TRP A 159 6.13 -6.75 13.05
N TRP A 160 6.09 -5.62 13.75
CA TRP A 160 6.20 -5.59 15.21
C TRP A 160 4.86 -5.79 15.92
N ASP A 161 3.75 -5.35 15.31
CA ASP A 161 2.41 -5.40 15.91
C ASP A 161 1.59 -6.58 15.36
N LEU A 162 1.66 -7.72 16.06
CA LEU A 162 0.89 -8.93 15.76
C LEU A 162 -0.63 -8.69 15.78
N PHE A 163 -1.11 -7.75 16.60
CA PHE A 163 -2.53 -7.45 16.68
C PHE A 163 -3.02 -6.72 15.42
N ASN A 164 -2.28 -5.72 14.95
CA ASN A 164 -2.60 -5.02 13.70
C ASN A 164 -2.53 -5.96 12.49
N VAL A 165 -1.57 -6.87 12.46
CA VAL A 165 -1.51 -7.92 11.42
C VAL A 165 -2.79 -8.74 11.44
N MET A 166 -3.27 -9.17 12.61
CA MET A 166 -4.53 -9.93 12.70
C MET A 166 -5.77 -9.14 12.25
N LEU A 167 -5.85 -7.84 12.56
CA LEU A 167 -6.94 -7.00 12.05
C LEU A 167 -6.93 -6.96 10.52
N PHE A 168 -5.74 -6.85 9.91
CA PHE A 168 -5.64 -6.81 8.46
C PHE A 168 -5.95 -8.16 7.82
N VAL A 169 -5.51 -9.25 8.44
CA VAL A 169 -5.84 -10.62 8.02
C VAL A 169 -7.34 -10.82 7.96
N CYS A 170 -8.07 -10.40 8.99
CA CYS A 170 -9.52 -10.53 8.99
C CYS A 170 -10.13 -9.76 7.81
N PHE A 171 -9.69 -8.53 7.60
CA PHE A 171 -10.14 -7.71 6.49
C PHE A 171 -9.86 -8.36 5.12
N ILE A 172 -8.66 -8.90 4.88
CA ILE A 172 -8.32 -9.53 3.59
C ILE A 172 -9.07 -10.86 3.38
N TYR A 173 -9.25 -11.67 4.43
CA TYR A 173 -9.93 -12.96 4.33
C TYR A 173 -11.45 -12.85 4.27
N ASP A 174 -12.05 -11.78 4.82
CA ASP A 174 -13.48 -11.50 4.68
C ASP A 174 -13.88 -11.11 3.24
N ASN A 175 -12.92 -10.63 2.45
CA ASN A 175 -13.15 -10.22 1.08
C ASN A 175 -12.86 -11.37 0.08
N GLU A 176 -13.91 -11.92 -0.52
CA GLU A 176 -13.81 -13.00 -1.53
C GLU A 176 -13.52 -12.47 -2.95
N VAL A 177 -12.59 -11.53 -3.09
CA VAL A 177 -12.23 -10.98 -4.40
C VAL A 177 -11.17 -11.88 -5.06
N PRO A 178 -11.41 -12.45 -6.25
CA PRO A 178 -10.49 -13.38 -6.90
C PRO A 178 -9.38 -12.63 -7.69
N LEU A 179 -8.68 -11.71 -7.03
CA LEU A 179 -7.52 -11.01 -7.61
C LEU A 179 -6.22 -11.70 -7.19
N GLU A 180 -5.20 -11.63 -8.06
CA GLU A 180 -3.88 -12.19 -7.78
C GLU A 180 -3.24 -11.53 -6.55
N ALA A 181 -3.31 -10.20 -6.45
CA ALA A 181 -2.84 -9.47 -5.27
C ALA A 181 -3.51 -9.93 -3.97
N HIS A 182 -4.80 -10.30 -3.97
CA HIS A 182 -5.45 -10.87 -2.78
C HIS A 182 -4.84 -12.20 -2.38
N ASN A 183 -4.59 -13.10 -3.34
CA ASN A 183 -4.00 -14.40 -3.07
C ASN A 183 -2.56 -14.25 -2.56
N ASP A 184 -1.78 -13.38 -3.18
CA ASP A 184 -0.42 -13.07 -2.75
C ASP A 184 -0.39 -12.49 -1.34
N PHE A 185 -1.36 -11.64 -1.01
CA PHE A 185 -1.44 -11.08 0.32
C PHE A 185 -1.90 -12.11 1.35
N LYS A 186 -2.90 -12.92 1.03
CA LYS A 186 -3.35 -14.05 1.88
C LYS A 186 -2.18 -15.00 2.17
N ASN A 187 -1.38 -15.32 1.16
CA ASN A 187 -0.17 -16.14 1.29
C ASN A 187 0.83 -15.45 2.24
N LEU A 188 1.20 -14.20 1.95
CA LEU A 188 2.15 -13.41 2.75
C LEU A 188 1.75 -13.35 4.23
N LEU A 189 0.46 -13.13 4.51
CA LEU A 189 -0.09 -13.04 5.85
C LEU A 189 -0.15 -14.41 6.54
N SER A 190 -0.58 -15.46 5.83
CA SER A 190 -0.63 -16.83 6.38
C SER A 190 0.76 -17.35 6.73
N ASP A 191 1.78 -17.03 5.92
CA ASP A 191 3.18 -17.36 6.19
C ASP A 191 3.65 -16.68 7.47
N PHE A 192 3.39 -15.38 7.62
CA PHE A 192 3.77 -14.64 8.82
C PHE A 192 3.10 -15.18 10.09
N ILE A 193 1.80 -15.47 10.05
CA ILE A 193 1.09 -16.03 11.20
C ILE A 193 1.64 -17.41 11.54
N ALA A 194 1.94 -18.24 10.55
CA ALA A 194 2.54 -19.55 10.78
C ALA A 194 3.91 -19.45 11.46
N GLU A 195 4.75 -18.51 11.01
CA GLU A 195 6.07 -18.24 11.63
C GLU A 195 5.96 -17.79 13.10
N HIS A 196 4.89 -17.08 13.46
CA HIS A 196 4.67 -16.52 14.80
C HIS A 196 3.55 -17.25 15.56
N TYR A 197 3.15 -18.44 15.13
CA TYR A 197 1.97 -19.13 15.63
C TYR A 197 2.04 -19.37 17.14
N ASP A 198 3.21 -19.79 17.64
CA ASP A 198 3.40 -20.07 19.06
C ASP A 198 3.19 -18.81 19.92
N ILE A 199 3.61 -17.64 19.43
CA ILE A 199 3.41 -16.37 20.14
C ILE A 199 1.91 -16.05 20.26
N TYR A 200 1.13 -16.26 19.20
CA TYR A 200 -0.33 -16.06 19.26
C TYR A 200 -1.03 -17.00 20.24
N ILE A 201 -0.50 -18.21 20.45
CA ILE A 201 -1.11 -19.22 21.33
C ILE A 201 -0.65 -19.08 22.78
N GLU A 202 0.59 -18.68 23.00
CA GLU A 202 1.19 -18.54 24.33
C GLU A 202 0.85 -17.21 25.01
N ASP A 203 0.62 -16.14 24.23
CA ASP A 203 0.21 -14.84 24.77
C ASP A 203 -1.30 -14.85 25.11
N ASP A 204 -1.63 -14.72 26.40
CA ASP A 204 -3.01 -14.75 26.89
C ASP A 204 -3.90 -13.64 26.30
N VAL A 205 -3.33 -12.48 25.94
CA VAL A 205 -4.05 -11.35 25.36
C VAL A 205 -4.40 -11.63 23.90
N LEU A 206 -3.42 -12.11 23.12
CA LEU A 206 -3.61 -12.42 21.69
C LEU A 206 -4.43 -13.69 21.48
N ARG A 207 -4.24 -14.71 22.32
CA ARG A 207 -4.82 -16.05 22.15
C ARG A 207 -6.34 -16.04 22.02
N ALA A 208 -7.04 -15.31 22.89
CA ALA A 208 -8.50 -15.31 22.91
C ALA A 208 -9.08 -14.74 21.60
N GLU A 209 -8.52 -13.63 21.12
CA GLU A 209 -8.94 -12.99 19.87
C GLU A 209 -8.53 -13.86 18.67
N PHE A 210 -7.27 -14.32 18.64
CA PHE A 210 -6.75 -15.16 17.56
C PHE A 210 -7.59 -16.43 17.35
N MET A 211 -7.91 -17.15 18.44
CA MET A 211 -8.73 -18.37 18.37
C MET A 211 -10.17 -18.08 17.96
N THR A 212 -10.70 -16.90 18.30
CA THR A 212 -12.02 -16.46 17.84
C THR A 212 -12.00 -16.25 16.32
N ARG A 213 -10.99 -15.54 15.80
CA ARG A 213 -10.84 -15.31 14.35
C ARG A 213 -10.58 -16.59 13.56
N PHE A 214 -9.78 -17.51 14.09
CA PHE A 214 -9.58 -18.84 13.47
C PHE A 214 -10.86 -19.68 13.36
N LYS A 215 -11.84 -19.43 14.23
CA LYS A 215 -13.15 -20.08 14.17
C LYS A 215 -14.06 -19.39 13.14
N GLU A 216 -13.98 -18.07 13.05
CA GLU A 216 -14.78 -17.26 12.11
C GLU A 216 -14.27 -17.38 10.66
N LEU A 217 -12.96 -17.58 10.48
CA LEU A 217 -12.27 -17.60 9.19
C LEU A 217 -11.66 -18.99 8.93
N PRO A 218 -12.46 -19.98 8.46
CA PRO A 218 -11.97 -21.34 8.23
C PRO A 218 -10.92 -21.41 7.12
N GLU A 219 -10.97 -20.49 6.15
CA GLU A 219 -9.96 -20.39 5.09
C GLU A 219 -8.59 -20.03 5.67
N LEU A 220 -8.53 -18.95 6.47
CA LEU A 220 -7.31 -18.53 7.18
C LEU A 220 -6.72 -19.69 7.99
N LYS A 221 -7.56 -20.37 8.78
CA LYS A 221 -7.12 -21.50 9.59
C LYS A 221 -6.52 -22.61 8.74
N ARG A 222 -7.14 -22.96 7.62
CA ARG A 222 -6.62 -23.98 6.68
C ARG A 222 -5.24 -23.56 6.17
N ASP A 223 -5.11 -22.32 5.73
CA ASP A 223 -3.88 -21.83 5.09
C ASP A 223 -2.73 -21.75 6.09
N VAL A 224 -2.96 -21.19 7.29
CA VAL A 224 -1.94 -21.16 8.35
C VAL A 224 -1.52 -22.57 8.79
N LEU A 225 -2.46 -23.49 9.02
CA LEU A 225 -2.11 -24.86 9.42
C LEU A 225 -1.31 -25.58 8.35
N LYS A 226 -1.62 -25.36 7.07
CA LYS A 226 -0.84 -25.90 5.96
C LYS A 226 0.61 -25.38 6.01
N LYS A 227 0.81 -24.08 6.22
CA LYS A 227 2.15 -23.49 6.34
C LYS A 227 2.93 -24.01 7.55
N ILE A 228 2.27 -24.20 8.69
CA ILE A 228 2.90 -24.79 9.90
C ILE A 228 3.39 -26.21 9.62
N VAL A 229 2.60 -27.03 8.92
CA VAL A 229 3.00 -28.39 8.53
C VAL A 229 4.21 -28.34 7.60
N GLU A 230 4.17 -27.52 6.55
CA GLU A 230 5.28 -27.34 5.60
C GLU A 230 6.57 -26.91 6.31
N GLN A 231 6.49 -25.95 7.23
CA GLN A 231 7.63 -25.49 8.03
C GLN A 231 8.17 -26.58 8.96
N SER A 232 7.28 -27.39 9.56
CA SER A 232 7.68 -28.49 10.45
C SER A 232 8.40 -29.60 9.68
N GLU A 233 7.89 -29.97 8.51
CA GLU A 233 8.52 -30.96 7.63
C GLU A 233 9.90 -30.49 7.16
N GLN A 234 10.05 -29.21 6.82
CA GLN A 234 11.35 -28.62 6.47
C GLN A 234 12.36 -28.71 7.64
N ARG A 235 11.93 -28.40 8.87
CA ARG A 235 12.80 -28.49 10.06
C ARG A 235 13.25 -29.91 10.34
N LEU A 236 12.35 -30.89 10.23
CA LEU A 236 12.70 -32.31 10.40
C LEU A 236 13.69 -32.77 9.32
N GLY A 237 13.47 -32.40 8.06
CA GLY A 237 14.39 -32.74 6.97
C GLY A 237 15.79 -32.13 7.11
N LEU A 238 15.89 -30.94 7.71
CA LEU A 238 17.19 -30.32 8.02
C LEU A 238 17.91 -31.04 9.18
N GLN A 239 17.17 -31.45 10.22
CA GLN A 239 17.73 -32.20 11.34
C GLN A 239 18.29 -33.56 10.90
N GLU A 240 17.54 -34.29 10.07
CA GLU A 240 17.98 -35.58 9.51
C GLU A 240 19.27 -35.42 8.66
N GLN A 241 19.40 -34.32 7.91
CA GLN A 241 20.61 -34.03 7.13
C GLN A 241 21.81 -33.67 8.03
N GLU A 242 21.59 -32.93 9.11
CA GLU A 242 22.65 -32.59 10.07
C GLU A 242 23.14 -33.83 10.84
N GLU A 243 22.25 -34.73 11.22
CA GLU A 243 22.61 -36.01 11.87
C GLU A 243 23.43 -36.89 10.93
N VAL A 244 23.02 -37.05 9.66
CA VAL A 244 23.79 -37.81 8.66
C VAL A 244 25.17 -37.21 8.41
N ALA A 245 25.26 -35.88 8.32
CA ALA A 245 26.55 -35.21 8.14
C ALA A 245 27.48 -35.42 9.35
N GLN A 246 26.95 -35.35 10.58
CA GLN A 246 27.74 -35.61 11.79
C GLN A 246 28.27 -37.06 11.83
N ASP A 247 27.44 -38.03 11.48
CA ASP A 247 27.85 -39.44 11.41
C ASP A 247 28.97 -39.67 10.36
N GLU A 248 28.88 -39.02 9.20
CA GLU A 248 29.94 -39.07 8.17
C GLU A 248 31.26 -38.44 8.67
N TYR A 249 31.19 -37.28 9.34
CA TYR A 249 32.36 -36.64 9.94
C TYR A 249 33.01 -37.46 11.06
N GLU A 250 32.22 -38.16 11.88
CA GLU A 250 32.75 -39.05 12.91
C GLU A 250 33.41 -40.30 12.31
N HIS A 251 32.83 -40.86 11.24
CA HIS A 251 33.39 -42.00 10.53
C HIS A 251 34.75 -41.66 9.87
N ASP A 252 34.81 -40.56 9.13
CA ASP A 252 36.05 -40.11 8.45
C ASP A 252 37.17 -39.78 9.45
N ASN A 253 36.84 -39.26 10.63
CA ASN A 253 37.83 -39.00 11.68
C ASN A 253 38.35 -40.29 12.33
N MET A 254 37.53 -41.34 12.48
CA MET A 254 37.99 -42.62 13.04
C MET A 254 38.98 -43.36 12.11
N ASP A 255 38.82 -43.19 10.80
CA ASP A 255 39.74 -43.77 9.80
C ASP A 255 41.11 -43.08 9.76
N LEU A 256 41.21 -41.82 10.20
CA LEU A 256 42.48 -41.08 10.28
C LEU A 256 43.36 -41.47 11.48
N TYR A 257 42.78 -42.12 12.50
CA TYR A 257 43.50 -42.54 13.72
C TYR A 257 43.80 -44.04 13.78
N SER A 258 43.42 -44.81 12.75
CA SER A 258 43.66 -46.26 12.63
C SER A 258 44.85 -46.57 11.71
#